data_AF-A0A645EQZ6-F1
#
_entry.id   AF-A0A645EQZ6-F1
#
_cell.length_a   1.000
_cell.length_b   1.000
_cell.length_c   1.000
_cell.angle_alpha   90.00
_cell.angle_beta   90.00
_cell.angle_gamma   90.00
#
_symmetry.space_group_name_H-M   'P 1'
#
loop_
_entity.id
_entity.type
_entity.pdbx_description
1 polymer ?
#
loop_
_entity_poly.entity_id
_entity_poly.type
_entity_poly.pdbx_seq_one_letter_code
_entity_poly.pdbx_strand_id
1 'polypeptide(L)'
;MDYDITFIGTIHEGGTYEFTMKVLVPVTSLCPCSKRISAYGAHNQRSHVTVSATINDHLWIEEVVQLVESQASCEVYGLLKRPDEKFVTERAYDNPKFVEDMVRDVAGLLNAEPRIDAYAVESENFESIHNHSAYALIERDKRLEA
;
A
#
# COMPACT_ATOMS: atom_id res chain seq x y z
N MET A 1 5.30 0.19 14.98
CA MET A 1 4.03 0.52 14.30
C MET A 1 3.15 -0.69 14.36
N ASP A 2 1.86 -0.48 14.47
CA ASP A 2 0.82 -1.49 14.38
C ASP A 2 0.35 -1.66 12.93
N TYR A 3 0.09 -2.89 12.53
CA TYR A 3 -0.42 -3.29 11.22
C TYR A 3 -1.51 -4.33 11.45
N ASP A 4 -2.60 -4.27 10.67
CA ASP A 4 -3.67 -5.25 10.76
C ASP A 4 -3.41 -6.39 9.77
N ILE A 5 -3.21 -7.60 10.31
CA ILE A 5 -2.85 -8.79 9.54
C ILE A 5 -3.96 -9.83 9.65
N THR A 6 -4.30 -10.45 8.52
CA THR A 6 -5.21 -11.59 8.46
C THR A 6 -4.58 -12.71 7.64
N PHE A 7 -4.56 -13.92 8.20
CA PHE A 7 -4.17 -15.14 7.51
C PHE A 7 -5.40 -15.94 7.12
N ILE A 8 -5.45 -16.36 5.86
CA ILE A 8 -6.58 -17.07 5.27
C ILE A 8 -6.04 -18.38 4.69
N GLY A 9 -6.50 -19.50 5.23
CA GLY A 9 -6.24 -20.83 4.68
C GLY A 9 -7.48 -21.36 3.99
N THR A 10 -7.34 -21.80 2.75
CA THR A 10 -8.42 -22.36 1.94
C THR A 10 -8.04 -23.75 1.46
N ILE A 11 -8.98 -24.70 1.52
CA ILE A 11 -8.81 -26.04 0.93
C ILE A 11 -9.86 -26.17 -0.15
N HIS A 12 -9.42 -26.33 -1.39
CA HIS A 12 -10.28 -26.51 -2.56
C HIS A 12 -10.72 -27.97 -2.72
N GLU A 13 -11.74 -28.20 -3.55
CA GLU A 13 -12.11 -29.54 -3.97
C GLU A 13 -10.89 -30.26 -4.59
N GLY A 14 -10.65 -31.50 -4.17
CA GLY A 14 -9.43 -32.24 -4.54
C GLY A 14 -8.28 -32.11 -3.52
N GLY A 15 -8.43 -31.33 -2.46
CA GLY A 15 -7.50 -31.27 -1.33
C GLY A 15 -6.32 -30.31 -1.52
N THR A 16 -6.32 -29.50 -2.58
CA THR A 16 -5.32 -28.45 -2.79
C THR A 16 -5.48 -27.37 -1.73
N TYR A 17 -4.41 -27.11 -0.99
CA TYR A 17 -4.34 -26.04 0.00
C TYR A 17 -3.84 -24.74 -0.64
N GLU A 18 -4.48 -23.63 -0.31
CA GLU A 18 -4.10 -22.28 -0.71
C GLU A 18 -3.98 -21.40 0.54
N PHE A 19 -2.93 -20.60 0.60
CA PHE A 19 -2.71 -19.65 1.69
C PHE A 19 -2.71 -18.22 1.13
N THR A 20 -3.51 -17.37 1.74
CA THR A 20 -3.60 -15.94 1.43
C THR A 20 -3.30 -15.12 2.67
N MET A 21 -2.36 -14.18 2.53
CA MET A 21 -2.01 -13.22 3.56
C MET A 21 -2.58 -11.85 3.19
N LYS A 22 -3.36 -11.27 4.10
CA LYS A 22 -3.89 -9.90 3.97
C LYS A 22 -3.23 -8.99 4.99
N VAL A 23 -2.67 -7.87 4.52
CA VAL A 23 -1.93 -6.89 5.30
C VAL A 23 -2.50 -5.51 5.02
N LEU A 24 -2.94 -4.80 6.05
CA LEU A 24 -3.31 -3.38 5.97
C LEU A 24 -2.19 -2.54 6.57
N VAL A 25 -1.67 -1.62 5.76
CA VAL A 25 -0.53 -0.76 6.08
C VAL A 25 -0.99 0.70 6.11
N PRO A 26 -0.93 1.39 7.27
CA PRO A 26 -1.19 2.82 7.33
C PRO A 26 0.01 3.61 6.80
N VAL A 27 -0.25 4.48 5.82
CA VAL A 27 0.79 5.31 5.17
C VAL A 27 0.35 6.77 5.11
N THR A 28 1.31 7.68 4.86
CA THR A 28 1.00 9.06 4.48
C THR A 28 0.98 9.16 2.96
N SER A 29 -0.09 9.73 2.41
CA SER A 29 -0.18 10.12 0.99
C SER A 29 -0.25 11.64 0.86
N LEU A 30 0.43 12.18 -0.15
CA LEU A 30 0.41 13.61 -0.47
C LEU A 30 -0.04 13.83 -1.91
N CYS A 31 -0.98 14.74 -2.10
CA CYS A 31 -1.66 14.91 -3.38
C CYS A 31 -0.80 15.68 -4.41
N PRO A 32 -0.44 15.06 -5.56
CA PRO A 32 0.30 15.74 -6.62
C PRO A 32 -0.47 16.92 -7.22
N CYS A 33 -1.81 16.84 -7.25
CA CYS A 33 -2.65 17.92 -7.76
C CYS A 33 -2.49 19.18 -6.91
N SER A 34 -2.65 19.05 -5.60
CA SER A 34 -2.55 20.18 -4.66
C SER A 34 -1.18 20.83 -4.72
N LYS A 35 -0.10 20.04 -4.71
CA LYS A 35 1.27 20.56 -4.87
C LYS A 35 1.45 21.38 -6.14
N ARG A 36 0.82 20.98 -7.25
CA ARG A 36 0.97 21.63 -8.55
C ARG A 36 0.24 22.97 -8.64
N ILE A 37 -0.94 23.08 -8.02
CA ILE A 37 -1.80 24.26 -8.16
C ILE A 37 -1.60 25.30 -7.06
N SER A 38 -1.06 24.90 -5.91
CA SER A 38 -0.83 25.78 -4.78
C SER A 38 0.56 26.43 -4.84
N ALA A 39 0.67 27.72 -4.52
CA ALA A 39 1.96 28.42 -4.47
C ALA A 39 2.86 27.93 -3.33
N TYR A 40 2.28 27.36 -2.28
CA TYR A 40 2.97 26.77 -1.14
C TYR A 40 2.11 25.68 -0.50
N GLY A 41 2.76 24.69 0.08
CA GLY A 41 2.10 23.55 0.72
C GLY A 41 1.40 22.61 -0.27
N ALA A 42 0.89 21.52 0.26
CA ALA A 42 0.04 20.56 -0.43
C ALA A 42 -0.75 19.79 0.63
N HIS A 43 -2.01 19.45 0.36
CA HIS A 43 -2.73 18.59 1.30
C HIS A 43 -2.19 17.16 1.27
N ASN A 44 -2.17 16.57 2.45
CA ASN A 44 -1.83 15.18 2.69
C ASN A 44 -2.85 14.58 3.66
N GLN A 45 -2.84 13.27 3.75
CA GLN A 45 -3.75 12.52 4.62
C GLN A 45 -3.16 11.16 5.00
N ARG A 46 -3.81 10.53 5.97
CA ARG A 46 -3.62 9.11 6.22
C ARG A 46 -4.31 8.32 5.12
N SER A 47 -3.64 7.29 4.66
CA SER A 47 -4.20 6.29 3.74
C SER A 47 -4.02 4.90 4.31
N HIS A 48 -4.93 4.01 3.97
CA HIS A 48 -4.74 2.57 4.18
C HIS A 48 -4.45 1.92 2.84
N VAL A 49 -3.32 1.23 2.77
CA VAL A 49 -2.99 0.36 1.65
C VAL A 49 -3.16 -1.07 2.12
N THR A 50 -4.06 -1.80 1.47
CA THR A 50 -4.36 -3.19 1.80
C THR A 50 -3.87 -4.09 0.70
N VAL A 51 -3.00 -5.05 1.04
CA VAL A 51 -2.53 -6.08 0.11
C VAL A 51 -3.06 -7.41 0.57
N SER A 52 -3.83 -8.08 -0.28
CA SER A 52 -4.18 -9.50 -0.13
C SER A 52 -3.37 -10.28 -1.15
N ALA A 53 -2.46 -11.14 -0.71
CA ALA A 53 -1.57 -11.91 -1.57
C ALA A 53 -1.72 -13.41 -1.30
N THR A 54 -2.09 -14.15 -2.34
CA THR A 54 -2.04 -15.60 -2.37
C THR A 54 -0.62 -16.02 -2.69
N ILE A 55 0.01 -16.81 -1.84
CA ILE A 55 1.44 -17.15 -1.95
C ILE A 55 1.65 -18.65 -2.17
N ASN A 56 2.68 -18.98 -2.95
CA ASN A 56 3.10 -20.34 -3.29
C ASN A 56 4.33 -20.82 -2.47
N ASP A 57 5.01 -19.91 -1.78
CA ASP A 57 6.16 -20.17 -0.92
C ASP A 57 6.16 -19.20 0.26
N HIS A 58 7.06 -19.39 1.22
CA HIS A 58 7.17 -18.56 2.42
C HIS A 58 7.49 -17.09 2.08
N LEU A 59 6.64 -16.19 2.55
CA LEU A 59 6.78 -14.73 2.46
C LEU A 59 6.52 -14.13 3.85
N TRP A 60 7.45 -13.32 4.35
CA TRP A 60 7.27 -12.65 5.64
C TRP A 60 6.24 -11.53 5.53
N ILE A 61 5.52 -11.29 6.63
CA ILE A 61 4.58 -10.16 6.72
C ILE A 61 5.31 -8.84 6.47
N GLU A 62 6.50 -8.71 7.05
CA GLU A 62 7.35 -7.54 6.97
C GLU A 62 7.82 -7.25 5.54
N GLU A 63 7.99 -8.28 4.70
CA GLU A 63 8.33 -8.09 3.28
C GLU A 63 7.18 -7.38 2.55
N VAL A 64 5.92 -7.75 2.84
CA VAL A 64 4.76 -7.08 2.25
C VAL A 64 4.58 -5.67 2.80
N VAL A 65 4.80 -5.47 4.11
CA VAL A 65 4.78 -4.13 4.72
C VAL A 65 5.82 -3.22 4.06
N GLN A 66 7.06 -3.68 3.92
CA GLN A 66 8.15 -2.91 3.31
C GLN A 66 7.88 -2.61 1.83
N LEU A 67 7.30 -3.57 1.09
CA LEU A 67 6.90 -3.36 -0.30
C LEU A 67 5.93 -2.17 -0.40
N VAL A 68 4.91 -2.12 0.47
CA VAL A 68 3.95 -1.02 0.51
C VAL A 68 4.58 0.29 0.99
N GLU A 69 5.30 0.29 2.10
CA GLU A 69 5.94 1.50 2.67
C GLU A 69 6.96 2.11 1.70
N SER A 70 7.67 1.29 0.92
CA SER A 70 8.60 1.75 -0.12
C SER A 70 7.91 2.57 -1.22
N GLN A 71 6.62 2.33 -1.46
CA GLN A 71 5.84 3.01 -2.48
C GLN A 71 4.97 4.14 -1.92
N ALA A 72 4.87 4.29 -0.60
CA ALA A 72 4.17 5.41 0.02
C ALA A 72 4.81 6.77 -0.32
N SER A 73 4.05 7.87 -0.21
CA SER A 73 4.68 9.21 -0.22
C SER A 73 5.64 9.33 0.97
N CYS A 74 5.21 8.87 2.15
CA CYS A 74 6.08 8.57 3.28
C CYS A 74 5.42 7.52 4.19
N GLU A 75 6.23 6.66 4.82
CA GLU A 75 5.79 5.75 5.86
C GLU A 75 5.43 6.49 7.17
N VAL A 76 4.79 5.79 8.10
CA VAL A 76 4.34 6.36 9.38
C VAL A 76 5.28 5.93 10.51
N TYR A 77 5.61 6.87 11.38
CA TYR A 77 6.42 6.66 12.56
C TYR A 77 5.62 7.02 13.81
N GLY A 78 5.68 6.19 14.85
CA GLY A 78 4.93 6.42 16.09
C GLY A 78 5.46 7.59 16.93
N LEU A 79 6.74 7.93 16.78
CA LEU A 79 7.38 9.04 17.48
C LEU A 79 8.43 9.68 16.57
N LEU A 80 8.33 11.00 16.38
CA LEU A 80 9.26 11.79 15.58
C LEU A 80 9.88 12.89 16.45
N LYS A 81 11.19 13.14 16.28
CA LYS A 81 11.84 14.36 16.77
C LYS A 81 11.73 15.45 15.69
N ARG A 82 12.09 16.70 16.03
CA ARG A 82 12.02 17.81 15.06
C ARG A 82 12.80 17.56 13.76
N PRO A 83 14.03 17.00 13.78
CA PRO A 83 14.73 16.68 12.53
C PRO A 83 14.01 15.60 11.71
N ASP A 84 13.37 14.64 12.38
CA ASP A 84 12.65 13.55 11.73
C ASP A 84 11.36 14.06 11.10
N GLU A 85 10.61 14.92 11.81
CA GLU A 85 9.40 15.58 11.31
C GLU A 85 9.69 16.42 10.06
N LYS A 86 10.82 17.16 10.05
CA LYS A 86 11.31 17.85 8.85
C LYS A 86 11.50 16.86 7.70
N PHE A 87 12.21 15.76 7.94
CA PHE A 87 12.53 14.78 6.92
C PHE A 87 11.28 14.12 6.31
N VAL A 88 10.35 13.63 7.13
CA VAL A 88 9.14 12.96 6.63
C VAL A 88 8.24 13.92 5.86
N THR A 89 8.20 15.19 6.28
CA THR A 89 7.43 16.24 5.59
C THR A 89 8.00 16.53 4.21
N GLU A 90 9.32 16.73 4.12
CA GLU A 90 10.01 16.97 2.85
C GLU A 90 9.93 15.75 1.92
N ARG A 91 10.14 14.54 2.45
CA ARG A 91 10.02 13.29 1.70
C ARG A 91 8.64 13.10 1.08
N ALA A 92 7.58 13.27 1.88
CA ALA A 92 6.21 13.18 1.37
C ALA A 92 5.91 14.25 0.32
N TYR A 93 6.42 15.47 0.53
CA TYR A 93 6.25 16.57 -0.42
C TYR A 93 6.95 16.29 -1.74
N ASP A 94 8.15 15.71 -1.73
CA ASP A 94 8.94 15.40 -2.92
C ASP A 94 8.52 14.13 -3.64
N ASN A 95 7.79 13.24 -2.96
CA ASN A 95 7.23 12.00 -3.52
C ASN A 95 5.67 11.97 -3.47
N PRO A 96 4.97 12.94 -4.10
CA PRO A 96 3.51 12.95 -4.09
C PRO A 96 2.94 11.83 -4.96
N LYS A 97 1.88 11.17 -4.51
CA LYS A 97 1.21 10.10 -5.26
C LYS A 97 -0.31 10.19 -5.16
N PHE A 98 -1.02 10.00 -6.27
CA PHE A 98 -2.46 9.76 -6.23
C PHE A 98 -2.77 8.35 -5.70
N VAL A 99 -4.04 8.12 -5.38
CA VAL A 99 -4.51 6.80 -4.95
C VAL A 99 -4.29 5.74 -6.04
N GLU A 100 -4.43 6.11 -7.32
CA GLU A 100 -4.17 5.23 -8.46
C GLU A 100 -2.68 4.95 -8.67
N ASP A 101 -1.82 5.94 -8.39
CA ASP A 101 -0.36 5.75 -8.48
C ASP A 101 0.11 4.76 -7.40
N MET A 102 -0.46 4.87 -6.18
CA MET A 102 -0.16 3.96 -5.08
C MET A 102 -0.41 2.49 -5.46
N VAL A 103 -1.61 2.18 -5.95
CA VAL A 103 -1.95 0.80 -6.33
C VAL A 103 -1.14 0.31 -7.53
N ARG A 104 -0.81 1.17 -8.50
CA ARG A 104 0.01 0.80 -9.67
C ARG A 104 1.43 0.44 -9.27
N ASP A 105 2.05 1.26 -8.43
CA ASP A 105 3.43 1.05 -8.03
C ASP A 105 3.58 -0.20 -7.15
N VAL A 106 2.65 -0.40 -6.21
CA VAL A 106 2.59 -1.62 -5.39
C VAL A 106 2.31 -2.85 -6.27
N ALA A 107 1.34 -2.78 -7.18
CA ALA A 107 1.08 -3.86 -8.13
C ALA A 107 2.32 -4.20 -8.98
N GLY A 108 3.11 -3.20 -9.38
CA GLY A 108 4.38 -3.40 -10.08
C GLY A 108 5.36 -4.30 -9.32
N LEU A 109 5.48 -4.09 -8.00
CA LEU A 109 6.33 -4.92 -7.14
C LEU A 109 5.73 -6.32 -6.90
N LEU A 110 4.41 -6.42 -6.68
CA LEU A 110 3.72 -7.71 -6.50
C LEU A 110 3.79 -8.59 -7.76
N ASN A 111 3.83 -7.96 -8.94
CA ASN A 111 4.07 -8.64 -10.21
C ASN A 111 5.48 -9.23 -10.32
N ALA A 112 6.48 -8.51 -9.80
CA ALA A 112 7.87 -8.92 -9.82
C ALA A 112 8.20 -9.99 -8.75
N GLU A 113 7.34 -10.19 -7.75
CA GLU A 113 7.53 -11.17 -6.68
C GLU A 113 7.06 -12.58 -7.13
N PRO A 114 7.97 -13.53 -7.38
CA PRO A 114 7.62 -14.87 -7.87
C PRO A 114 6.85 -15.72 -6.85
N ARG A 115 6.96 -15.42 -5.55
CA ARG A 115 6.29 -16.20 -4.48
C ARG A 115 4.80 -15.91 -4.36
N ILE A 116 4.31 -14.87 -5.03
CA ILE A 116 2.89 -14.51 -5.08
C ILE A 116 2.29 -15.17 -6.32
N ASP A 117 1.14 -15.80 -6.23
CA ASP A 117 0.39 -16.33 -7.38
C ASP A 117 -0.68 -15.35 -7.84
N ALA A 118 -1.42 -14.78 -6.89
CA ALA A 118 -2.48 -13.82 -7.12
C ALA A 118 -2.46 -12.74 -6.04
N TYR A 119 -2.93 -11.54 -6.38
CA TYR A 119 -3.03 -10.46 -5.40
C TYR A 119 -4.19 -9.51 -5.71
N ALA A 120 -4.67 -8.86 -4.66
CA ALA A 120 -5.44 -7.64 -4.71
C ALA A 120 -4.73 -6.56 -3.90
N VAL A 121 -4.52 -5.39 -4.49
CA VAL A 121 -4.01 -4.20 -3.81
C VAL A 121 -5.07 -3.11 -3.86
N GLU A 122 -5.36 -2.56 -2.68
CA GLU A 122 -6.35 -1.51 -2.47
C GLU A 122 -5.66 -0.32 -1.82
N SER A 123 -6.00 0.89 -2.23
CA SER A 123 -5.58 2.11 -1.53
C SER A 123 -6.81 2.94 -1.25
N GLU A 124 -7.00 3.31 0.02
CA GLU A 124 -8.04 4.22 0.47
C GLU A 124 -7.41 5.44 1.12
N ASN A 125 -7.67 6.62 0.57
CA ASN A 125 -7.26 7.89 1.13
C ASN A 125 -8.41 8.49 1.93
N PHE A 126 -8.20 8.73 3.22
CA PHE A 126 -9.15 9.48 4.05
C PHE A 126 -8.93 10.98 3.82
N GLU A 127 -9.52 11.50 2.74
CA GLU A 127 -9.27 12.84 2.22
C GLU A 127 -9.37 13.92 3.32
N SER A 128 -8.32 14.73 3.48
CA SER A 128 -8.27 15.77 4.52
C SER A 128 -9.16 16.98 4.24
N ILE A 129 -9.57 17.16 2.98
CA ILE A 129 -10.36 18.29 2.49
C ILE A 129 -11.79 17.90 2.05
N HIS A 130 -12.13 16.62 2.13
CA HIS A 130 -13.43 16.08 1.75
C HIS A 130 -13.95 15.13 2.84
N ASN A 131 -15.26 14.93 2.92
CA ASN A 131 -15.86 14.02 3.90
C ASN A 131 -16.24 12.66 3.26
N HIS A 132 -15.37 12.16 2.38
CA HIS A 132 -15.46 10.85 1.74
C HIS A 132 -14.05 10.38 1.36
N SER A 133 -13.87 9.07 1.21
CA SER A 133 -12.58 8.51 0.79
C SER A 133 -12.43 8.53 -0.72
N ALA A 134 -11.19 8.73 -1.19
CA ALA A 134 -10.79 8.36 -2.55
C ALA A 134 -10.24 6.92 -2.54
N TYR A 135 -10.60 6.12 -3.53
CA TYR A 135 -10.31 4.68 -3.53
C TYR A 135 -9.86 4.19 -4.92
N ALA A 136 -8.88 3.30 -4.93
CA ALA A 136 -8.47 2.54 -6.11
C ALA A 136 -8.11 1.09 -5.74
N LEU A 137 -8.30 0.18 -6.69
CA LEU A 137 -7.98 -1.24 -6.54
C LEU A 137 -7.38 -1.78 -7.84
N ILE A 138 -6.39 -2.66 -7.70
CA ILE A 138 -5.89 -3.55 -8.76
C ILE A 138 -5.93 -4.98 -8.23
N GLU A 139 -6.49 -5.89 -9.03
CA GLU A 139 -6.47 -7.33 -8.79
C GLU A 139 -5.82 -8.03 -9.97
N ARG A 140 -5.01 -9.06 -9.70
CA ARG A 140 -4.39 -9.90 -10.73
C ARG A 140 -4.15 -11.32 -10.21
N ASP A 141 -4.56 -12.31 -11.00
CA ASP A 141 -4.11 -13.69 -10.86
C ASP A 141 -3.08 -14.00 -11.95
N LYS A 142 -1.83 -14.25 -11.57
CA LYS A 142 -0.72 -14.48 -12.50
C LYS A 142 -0.76 -15.87 -13.13
N ARG A 143 -1.57 -16.78 -12.58
CA ARG A 143 -1.75 -18.15 -13.10
C ARG A 143 -2.62 -18.20 -14.37
N LEU A 144 -3.42 -17.16 -14.62
CA LEU A 144 -4.35 -17.11 -15.76
C LEU A 144 -3.70 -16.68 -17.09
N GLU A 145 -2.47 -16.18 -17.07
CA GLU A 145 -1.74 -15.70 -18.25
C GLU A 145 -0.59 -16.64 -18.68
N ALA A 146 -0.47 -17.80 -18.05
CA ALA A 146 0.58 -18.80 -18.29
C ALA A 146 0.11 -19.95 -19.20
#